data_AF-A0A940VP28-F1
#
_entry.id   AF-A0A940VP28-F1
#
_cell.length_a   1.000
_cell.length_b   1.000
_cell.length_c   1.000
_cell.angle_alpha   90.00
_cell.angle_beta   90.00
_cell.angle_gamma   90.00
#
_symmetry.space_group_name_H-M   'P 1'
#
loop_
_entity.id
_entity.type
_entity.pdbx_description
1 polymer ?
#
loop_
_entity_poly.entity_id
_entity_poly.type
_entity_poly.pdbx_seq_one_letter_code
_entity_poly.pdbx_strand_id
1 'polypeptide(L)'
;MRDFYFLSVSFQIIGEWEDGEYERLEGRLRGDEMSELYSVSYDGENLYSYKMTAQEKLIVEAFRQELMDICNELDIPSGRCVDGTPYRERLKDNDDFLIKYKEDVGYFVLYGERGIFSMGSGFPTRNKEEAKFILLEGEFENGGFQYELQLRDKLQTEWTKRYSVEYDSRKAAFEYSLKMLNNVFKCFPEKIETQYTNYMNRWFEAKHWYFDKSKMSFEEL
;
A
#
# COMPACT_ATOMS: atom_id res chain seq x y z
N MET A 1 -47.71 -10.21 -10.64
CA MET A 1 -46.81 -9.54 -11.62
C MET A 1 -46.00 -8.51 -10.88
N ARG A 2 -44.68 -8.61 -10.78
CA ARG A 2 -43.78 -9.66 -11.29
C ARG A 2 -42.85 -10.12 -10.16
N ASP A 3 -42.66 -11.43 -10.07
CA ASP A 3 -41.60 -12.03 -9.27
C ASP A 3 -40.24 -11.66 -9.88
N PHE A 4 -39.28 -11.29 -9.05
CA PHE A 4 -37.87 -11.19 -9.45
C PHE A 4 -37.09 -12.28 -8.75
N TYR A 5 -36.54 -13.18 -9.57
CA TYR A 5 -35.81 -14.36 -9.15
C TYR A 5 -34.49 -13.96 -8.47
N PHE A 6 -34.19 -14.58 -7.33
CA PHE A 6 -32.82 -14.62 -6.81
C PHE A 6 -31.97 -15.48 -7.75
N LEU A 7 -31.18 -14.84 -8.60
CA LEU A 7 -30.05 -15.51 -9.27
C LEU A 7 -28.89 -15.60 -8.29
N SER A 8 -28.78 -16.75 -7.63
CA SER A 8 -27.57 -17.13 -6.90
C SER A 8 -26.41 -17.27 -7.89
N VAL A 9 -25.44 -16.36 -7.85
CA VAL A 9 -24.19 -16.52 -8.60
C VAL A 9 -23.34 -17.54 -7.85
N SER A 10 -23.39 -18.78 -8.34
CA SER A 10 -22.43 -19.82 -7.98
C SER A 10 -21.16 -19.60 -8.80
N PHE A 11 -20.01 -19.57 -8.15
CA PHE A 11 -18.73 -19.41 -8.84
C PHE A 11 -18.36 -20.71 -9.55
N GLN A 12 -18.14 -20.64 -10.87
CA GLN A 12 -17.41 -21.67 -11.59
C GLN A 12 -15.93 -21.31 -11.57
N ILE A 13 -15.13 -22.14 -10.92
CA ILE A 13 -13.68 -22.14 -11.11
C ILE A 13 -13.43 -22.84 -12.45
N ILE A 14 -12.88 -22.11 -13.41
CA ILE A 14 -12.42 -22.65 -14.69
C ILE A 14 -10.90 -22.45 -14.74
N GLY A 15 -10.16 -23.53 -14.58
CA GLY A 15 -8.74 -23.60 -14.87
C GLY A 15 -8.50 -24.83 -15.74
N GLU A 16 -7.82 -24.65 -16.87
CA GLU A 16 -7.44 -25.75 -17.75
C GLU A 16 -6.16 -26.42 -17.22
N TRP A 17 -6.19 -27.75 -17.11
CA TRP A 17 -5.02 -28.62 -16.94
C TRP A 17 -5.21 -29.85 -17.84
N GLU A 18 -4.10 -30.43 -18.30
CA GLU A 18 -4.03 -31.15 -19.59
C GLU A 18 -4.84 -32.47 -19.75
N ASP A 19 -5.46 -33.00 -18.68
CA ASP A 19 -6.13 -34.33 -18.71
C ASP A 19 -7.64 -34.34 -18.35
N GLY A 20 -8.35 -33.22 -18.58
CA GLY A 20 -9.78 -33.26 -18.95
C GLY A 20 -10.84 -33.71 -17.91
N GLU A 21 -10.51 -33.98 -16.65
CA GLU A 21 -11.49 -34.30 -15.59
C GLU A 21 -11.76 -33.12 -14.64
N TYR A 22 -13.06 -32.82 -14.42
CA TYR A 22 -13.52 -31.75 -13.53
C TYR A 22 -14.00 -32.31 -12.19
N GLU A 23 -13.24 -32.16 -11.10
CA GLU A 23 -13.79 -32.32 -9.75
C GLU A 23 -14.42 -31.03 -9.22
N ARG A 24 -15.72 -31.08 -8.96
CA ARG A 24 -16.47 -29.99 -8.32
C ARG A 24 -16.28 -30.07 -6.81
N LEU A 25 -15.51 -29.14 -6.23
CA LEU A 25 -15.35 -29.01 -4.77
C LEU A 25 -16.64 -28.54 -4.08
N GLU A 26 -17.63 -29.42 -3.94
CA GLU A 26 -18.83 -29.21 -3.11
C GLU A 26 -18.52 -29.42 -1.61
N GLY A 27 -17.64 -28.58 -1.06
CA GLY A 27 -17.28 -28.57 0.35
C GLY A 27 -17.54 -27.20 0.99
N ARG A 28 -18.39 -27.13 2.02
CA ARG A 28 -18.51 -25.93 2.87
C ARG A 28 -17.27 -25.83 3.77
N LEU A 29 -16.26 -25.08 3.33
CA LEU A 29 -15.19 -24.61 4.20
C LEU A 29 -15.77 -23.77 5.35
N ARG A 30 -15.22 -23.93 6.55
CA ARG A 30 -15.63 -23.15 7.74
C ARG A 30 -15.00 -21.75 7.69
N GLY A 31 -15.59 -20.81 8.44
CA GLY A 31 -15.16 -19.39 8.42
C GLY A 31 -13.67 -19.18 8.69
N ASP A 32 -13.07 -20.01 9.56
CA ASP A 32 -11.65 -19.93 9.88
C ASP A 32 -10.76 -20.41 8.70
N GLU A 33 -11.23 -21.38 7.90
CA GLU A 33 -10.50 -21.96 6.76
C GLU A 33 -10.49 -21.02 5.55
N MET A 34 -11.53 -20.19 5.41
CA MET A 34 -11.61 -19.12 4.41
C MET A 34 -10.53 -18.03 4.60
N SER A 35 -9.99 -17.87 5.82
CA SER A 35 -8.95 -16.87 6.12
C SER A 35 -7.53 -17.26 5.66
N GLU A 36 -7.36 -18.49 5.16
CA GLU A 36 -6.04 -19.03 4.81
C GLU A 36 -5.90 -19.49 3.34
N LEU A 37 -6.97 -19.45 2.55
CA LEU A 37 -6.94 -19.74 1.11
C LEU A 37 -7.36 -18.50 0.31
N TYR A 38 -6.39 -17.94 -0.41
CA TYR A 38 -6.63 -16.84 -1.35
C TYR A 38 -6.37 -17.33 -2.78
N SER A 39 -7.29 -17.01 -3.70
CA SER A 39 -7.08 -17.12 -5.14
C SER A 39 -6.69 -15.76 -5.70
N VAL A 40 -5.47 -15.65 -6.24
CA VAL A 40 -4.91 -14.40 -6.78
C VAL A 40 -4.62 -14.57 -8.26
N SER A 41 -5.17 -13.66 -9.07
CA SER A 41 -4.93 -13.63 -10.51
C SER A 41 -3.58 -13.00 -10.83
N TYR A 42 -2.85 -13.68 -11.70
CA TYR A 42 -1.54 -13.34 -12.27
C TYR A 42 -1.56 -14.24 -13.54
N ASP A 43 -1.45 -13.76 -14.77
CA ASP A 43 -1.88 -14.52 -15.98
C ASP A 43 -0.78 -14.75 -17.06
N GLY A 44 -0.04 -15.87 -17.08
CA GLY A 44 -0.21 -17.13 -16.30
C GLY A 44 1.09 -17.88 -15.94
N GLU A 45 1.67 -17.85 -14.72
CA GLU A 45 1.23 -17.08 -13.54
C GLU A 45 -0.11 -17.62 -12.91
N ASN A 46 -0.46 -17.21 -11.68
CA ASN A 46 -1.68 -17.47 -10.85
C ASN A 46 -1.33 -18.15 -9.52
N LEU A 47 -1.62 -17.50 -8.39
CA LEU A 47 -1.61 -18.18 -7.07
C LEU A 47 -3.01 -18.75 -6.83
N TYR A 48 -3.28 -19.90 -7.45
CA TYR A 48 -4.41 -20.73 -7.11
C TYR A 48 -4.20 -21.32 -5.71
N SER A 49 -5.00 -20.90 -4.73
CA SER A 49 -5.04 -21.52 -3.39
C SER A 49 -3.68 -21.51 -2.67
N TYR A 50 -3.18 -20.32 -2.31
CA TYR A 50 -1.95 -20.22 -1.52
C TYR A 50 -2.20 -20.16 -0.01
N LYS A 51 -1.56 -21.08 0.72
CA LYS A 51 -1.48 -21.11 2.19
C LYS A 51 -0.02 -21.12 2.64
N MET A 52 0.37 -20.11 3.43
CA MET A 52 1.72 -20.01 3.99
C MET A 52 2.03 -21.20 4.91
N THR A 53 3.20 -21.80 4.72
CA THR A 53 3.82 -22.72 5.68
C THR A 53 4.10 -22.02 7.01
N ALA A 54 4.32 -22.80 8.08
CA ALA A 54 4.68 -22.23 9.38
C ALA A 54 5.97 -21.37 9.33
N GLN A 55 6.94 -21.74 8.47
CA GLN A 55 8.17 -20.97 8.29
C GLN A 55 7.91 -19.65 7.55
N GLU A 56 7.11 -19.66 6.50
CA GLU A 56 6.73 -18.45 5.76
C GLU A 56 5.92 -17.49 6.65
N LYS A 57 5.01 -18.00 7.49
CA LYS A 57 4.30 -17.20 8.50
C LYS A 57 5.27 -16.47 9.44
N LEU A 58 6.25 -17.18 10.01
CA LEU A 58 7.26 -16.56 10.88
C LEU A 58 8.09 -15.48 10.17
N ILE A 59 8.43 -15.69 8.89
CA ILE A 59 9.15 -14.69 8.08
C ILE A 59 8.29 -13.42 7.89
N VAL A 60 7.00 -13.59 7.60
CA VAL A 60 6.06 -12.47 7.43
C VAL A 60 5.79 -11.75 8.74
N GLU A 61 5.57 -12.48 9.84
CA GLU A 61 5.31 -11.90 11.17
C GLU A 61 6.51 -11.08 11.65
N ALA A 62 7.74 -11.60 11.50
CA ALA A 62 8.96 -10.85 11.81
C ALA A 62 9.12 -9.60 10.92
N PHE A 63 8.80 -9.71 9.63
CA PHE A 63 8.85 -8.57 8.71
C PHE A 63 7.80 -7.49 9.04
N ARG A 64 6.57 -7.87 9.39
CA ARG A 64 5.54 -6.94 9.87
C ARG A 64 5.97 -6.25 11.16
N GLN A 65 6.54 -6.98 12.11
CA GLN A 65 7.01 -6.39 13.36
C GLN A 65 8.11 -5.36 13.10
N GLU A 66 9.06 -5.63 12.20
CA GLU A 66 10.08 -4.65 11.79
C GLU A 66 9.48 -3.37 11.19
N LEU A 67 8.47 -3.49 10.31
CA LEU A 67 7.75 -2.34 9.75
C LEU A 67 7.01 -1.54 10.84
N MET A 68 6.37 -2.24 11.78
CA MET A 68 5.69 -1.64 12.93
C MET A 68 6.66 -0.89 13.84
N ASP A 69 7.82 -1.48 14.13
CA ASP A 69 8.84 -0.89 15.00
C ASP A 69 9.43 0.38 14.38
N ILE A 70 9.68 0.40 13.08
CA ILE A 70 10.08 1.61 12.33
C ILE A 70 9.00 2.70 12.44
N CYS A 71 7.72 2.37 12.21
CA CYS A 71 6.61 3.31 12.34
C CYS A 71 6.39 3.82 13.78
N ASN A 72 6.77 3.02 14.78
CA ASN A 72 6.75 3.40 16.20
C ASN A 72 7.91 4.33 16.55
N GLU A 73 9.13 4.02 16.10
CA GLU A 73 10.34 4.82 16.36
C GLU A 73 10.26 6.23 15.74
N LEU A 74 9.65 6.34 14.56
CA LEU A 74 9.44 7.60 13.84
C LEU A 74 8.23 8.42 14.33
N ASP A 75 7.50 7.94 15.34
CA ASP A 75 6.27 8.57 15.89
C ASP A 75 5.26 9.01 14.81
N ILE A 76 5.00 8.13 13.84
CA ILE A 76 4.14 8.47 12.69
C ILE A 76 2.69 8.65 13.16
N PRO A 77 2.01 9.78 12.89
CA PRO A 77 0.71 10.10 13.47
C PRO A 77 -0.32 8.96 13.38
N SER A 78 -0.82 8.53 14.54
CA SER A 78 -1.92 7.58 14.62
C SER A 78 -3.25 8.26 14.24
N GLY A 79 -3.61 8.15 12.96
CA GLY A 79 -4.88 8.65 12.42
C GLY A 79 -5.78 7.54 11.87
N ARG A 80 -6.53 7.86 10.82
CA ARG A 80 -7.12 6.89 9.89
C ARG A 80 -6.70 7.20 8.45
N CYS A 81 -6.42 6.18 7.65
CA CYS A 81 -6.27 6.30 6.21
C CYS A 81 -7.57 6.87 5.59
N VAL A 82 -7.51 7.29 4.33
CA VAL A 82 -8.67 7.89 3.63
C VAL A 82 -9.88 6.95 3.58
N ASP A 83 -9.64 5.64 3.60
CA ASP A 83 -10.64 4.57 3.70
C ASP A 83 -11.22 4.34 5.13
N GLY A 84 -10.70 5.04 6.14
CA GLY A 84 -11.11 4.91 7.54
C GLY A 84 -10.32 3.88 8.34
N THR A 85 -9.39 3.13 7.75
CA THR A 85 -8.56 2.13 8.45
C THR A 85 -7.55 2.82 9.37
N PRO A 86 -7.39 2.43 10.65
CA PRO A 86 -6.33 2.96 11.50
C PRO A 86 -4.93 2.74 10.88
N TYR A 87 -4.05 3.74 10.99
CA TYR A 87 -2.65 3.57 10.55
C TYR A 87 -1.99 2.39 11.27
N ARG A 88 -1.00 1.78 10.61
CA ARG A 88 -0.30 0.60 11.13
C ARG A 88 -1.17 -0.66 11.24
N GLU A 89 -2.51 -0.59 11.19
CA GLU A 89 -3.36 -1.78 11.02
C GLU A 89 -3.35 -2.31 9.58
N ARG A 90 -3.01 -1.48 8.59
CA ARG A 90 -2.70 -1.95 7.22
C ARG A 90 -1.42 -2.79 7.17
N LEU A 91 -0.49 -2.64 8.11
CA LEU A 91 0.67 -3.54 8.23
C LEU A 91 0.31 -4.92 8.83
N LYS A 92 -0.97 -5.14 9.18
CA LYS A 92 -1.54 -6.44 9.54
C LYS A 92 -2.43 -6.92 8.39
N ASP A 93 -2.56 -8.23 8.26
CA ASP A 93 -3.57 -8.80 7.37
C ASP A 93 -4.98 -8.36 7.81
N ASN A 94 -5.78 -7.90 6.85
CA ASN A 94 -7.20 -7.64 6.96
C ASN A 94 -7.89 -8.07 5.65
N ASP A 95 -9.22 -7.98 5.59
CA ASP A 95 -10.02 -8.52 4.48
C ASP A 95 -9.64 -7.94 3.09
N ASP A 96 -9.15 -6.70 3.04
CA ASP A 96 -8.82 -5.98 1.80
C ASP A 96 -7.31 -5.72 1.62
N PHE A 97 -6.45 -6.11 2.57
CA PHE A 97 -5.00 -5.93 2.45
C PHE A 97 -4.22 -7.03 3.16
N LEU A 98 -3.33 -7.70 2.42
CA LEU A 98 -2.59 -8.85 2.91
C LEU A 98 -1.10 -8.79 2.54
N ILE A 99 -0.21 -8.95 3.51
CA ILE A 99 1.25 -9.08 3.28
C ILE A 99 1.61 -10.55 3.37
N LYS A 100 2.22 -11.13 2.33
CA LYS A 100 2.60 -12.54 2.27
C LYS A 100 4.07 -12.70 1.83
N TYR A 101 4.62 -13.88 2.05
CA TYR A 101 5.94 -14.29 1.56
C TYR A 101 5.87 -15.76 1.15
N LYS A 102 6.45 -16.11 0.01
CA LYS A 102 6.62 -17.51 -0.43
C LYS A 102 8.05 -17.70 -0.93
N GLU A 103 8.73 -18.77 -0.52
CA GLU A 103 10.20 -18.90 -0.69
C GLU A 103 10.69 -18.76 -2.16
N ASP A 104 9.93 -19.27 -3.13
CA ASP A 104 10.24 -19.20 -4.56
C ASP A 104 9.70 -17.93 -5.26
N VAL A 105 8.95 -17.07 -4.58
CA VAL A 105 8.37 -15.83 -5.14
C VAL A 105 8.97 -14.58 -4.48
N GLY A 106 9.22 -14.63 -3.17
CA GLY A 106 9.58 -13.50 -2.33
C GLY A 106 8.38 -12.94 -1.56
N TYR A 107 8.50 -11.69 -1.13
CA TYR A 107 7.41 -10.91 -0.54
C TYR A 107 6.41 -10.48 -1.61
N PHE A 108 5.14 -10.44 -1.26
CA PHE A 108 4.08 -9.87 -2.08
C PHE A 108 2.95 -9.30 -1.23
N VAL A 109 2.22 -8.36 -1.81
CA VAL A 109 1.04 -7.72 -1.20
C VAL A 109 -0.17 -7.99 -2.07
N LEU A 110 -1.30 -8.32 -1.44
CA LEU A 110 -2.59 -8.50 -2.10
C LEU A 110 -3.55 -7.42 -1.62
N TYR A 111 -4.22 -6.76 -2.56
CA TYR A 111 -5.30 -5.82 -2.31
C TYR A 111 -6.61 -6.47 -2.71
N GLY A 112 -7.51 -6.64 -1.75
CA GLY A 112 -8.88 -7.07 -1.98
C GLY A 112 -9.76 -5.88 -2.37
N GLU A 113 -10.54 -6.03 -3.43
CA GLU A 113 -11.74 -5.22 -3.64
C GLU A 113 -12.91 -6.17 -3.93
N ARG A 114 -13.94 -6.15 -3.08
CA ARG A 114 -15.20 -6.91 -3.25
C ARG A 114 -14.98 -8.42 -3.46
N GLY A 115 -13.95 -8.98 -2.82
CA GLY A 115 -13.58 -10.39 -2.93
C GLY A 115 -12.67 -10.75 -4.12
N ILE A 116 -12.23 -9.77 -4.92
CA ILE A 116 -11.22 -9.95 -5.97
C ILE A 116 -9.89 -9.45 -5.41
N PHE A 117 -8.87 -10.32 -5.38
CA PHE A 117 -7.52 -9.94 -4.94
C PHE A 117 -6.60 -9.65 -6.14
N SER A 118 -5.96 -8.49 -6.10
CA SER A 118 -4.94 -8.04 -7.06
C SER A 118 -3.59 -7.87 -6.37
N MET A 119 -2.49 -8.09 -7.08
CA MET A 119 -1.15 -7.93 -6.52
C MET A 119 -0.71 -6.45 -6.54
N GLY A 120 -0.05 -6.01 -5.47
CA GLY A 120 0.47 -4.65 -5.36
C GLY A 120 1.52 -4.30 -6.42
N SER A 121 1.50 -3.05 -6.90
CA SER A 121 2.55 -2.52 -7.76
C SER A 121 3.93 -2.63 -7.08
N GLY A 122 4.93 -3.15 -7.80
CA GLY A 122 6.27 -3.43 -7.26
C GLY A 122 6.42 -4.78 -6.56
N PHE A 123 5.35 -5.60 -6.51
CA PHE A 123 5.40 -6.98 -6.06
C PHE A 123 5.19 -7.97 -7.23
N PRO A 124 5.72 -9.21 -7.12
CA PRO A 124 6.49 -9.74 -6.01
C PRO A 124 7.93 -9.23 -6.02
N THR A 125 8.59 -9.22 -4.86
CA THR A 125 10.04 -9.02 -4.79
C THR A 125 10.70 -9.92 -3.74
N ARG A 126 11.83 -10.51 -4.11
CA ARG A 126 12.70 -11.25 -3.18
C ARG A 126 13.61 -10.31 -2.37
N ASN A 127 13.68 -9.03 -2.70
CA ASN A 127 14.49 -8.05 -1.98
C ASN A 127 13.69 -7.49 -0.78
N LYS A 128 14.09 -7.88 0.42
CA LYS A 128 13.45 -7.43 1.67
C LYS A 128 13.47 -5.90 1.83
N GLU A 129 14.55 -5.23 1.43
CA GLU A 129 14.63 -3.76 1.54
C GLU A 129 13.72 -3.06 0.53
N GLU A 130 13.50 -3.65 -0.65
CA GLU A 130 12.54 -3.13 -1.65
C GLU A 130 11.10 -3.32 -1.17
N ALA A 131 10.76 -4.51 -0.64
CA ALA A 131 9.46 -4.76 -0.02
C ALA A 131 9.19 -3.79 1.14
N LYS A 132 10.21 -3.54 1.97
CA LYS A 132 10.16 -2.57 3.08
C LYS A 132 9.93 -1.17 2.57
N PHE A 133 10.65 -0.78 1.51
CA PHE A 133 10.52 0.54 0.89
C PHE A 133 9.09 0.78 0.38
N ILE A 134 8.55 -0.13 -0.43
CA ILE A 134 7.21 0.01 -1.03
C ILE A 134 6.12 0.12 0.05
N LEU A 135 6.22 -0.70 1.12
CA LEU A 135 5.24 -0.68 2.21
C LEU A 135 5.33 0.60 3.06
N LEU A 136 6.54 1.05 3.40
CA LEU A 136 6.74 2.26 4.19
C LEU A 136 6.44 3.54 3.39
N GLU A 137 6.70 3.58 2.08
CA GLU A 137 6.34 4.71 1.21
C GLU A 137 4.84 5.06 1.37
N GLY A 138 3.96 4.06 1.26
CA GLY A 138 2.53 4.23 1.40
C GLY A 138 2.09 4.68 2.80
N GLU A 139 2.63 4.09 3.86
CA GLU A 139 2.31 4.52 5.23
C GLU A 139 2.82 5.94 5.51
N PHE A 140 3.97 6.33 4.95
CA PHE A 140 4.59 7.65 5.17
C PHE A 140 3.92 8.75 4.33
N GLU A 141 3.41 8.44 3.13
CA GLU A 141 2.54 9.34 2.35
C GLU A 141 1.24 9.64 3.11
N ASN A 142 0.53 8.59 3.51
CA ASN A 142 -0.71 8.73 4.25
C ASN A 142 -0.49 9.45 5.60
N GLY A 143 0.59 9.13 6.33
CA GLY A 143 0.99 9.83 7.57
C GLY A 143 1.29 11.32 7.36
N GLY A 144 1.87 11.68 6.21
CA GLY A 144 2.09 13.06 5.80
C GLY A 144 0.78 13.83 5.59
N PHE A 145 -0.25 13.19 5.01
CA PHE A 145 -1.57 13.80 4.89
C PHE A 145 -2.29 13.96 6.24
N GLN A 146 -2.07 13.07 7.23
CA GLN A 146 -2.58 13.30 8.59
C GLN A 146 -1.86 14.46 9.29
N TYR A 147 -0.54 14.52 9.17
CA TYR A 147 0.26 15.63 9.68
C TYR A 147 -0.22 16.98 9.12
N GLU A 148 -0.52 17.02 7.81
CA GLU A 148 -1.14 18.19 7.18
C GLU A 148 -2.51 18.51 7.76
N LEU A 149 -3.42 17.53 7.83
CA LEU A 149 -4.78 17.73 8.37
C LEU A 149 -4.78 18.25 9.81
N GLN A 150 -3.88 17.74 10.66
CA GLN A 150 -3.75 18.14 12.06
C GLN A 150 -3.20 19.56 12.26
N LEU A 151 -2.45 20.08 11.28
CA LEU A 151 -1.74 21.36 11.38
C LEU A 151 -2.14 22.37 10.29
N ARG A 152 -3.18 22.08 9.50
CA ARG A 152 -3.57 22.81 8.28
C ARG A 152 -3.61 24.32 8.47
N ASP A 153 -4.33 24.81 9.48
CA ASP A 153 -4.49 26.25 9.72
C ASP A 153 -3.13 26.96 9.92
N LYS A 154 -2.20 26.30 10.61
CA LYS A 154 -0.84 26.79 10.83
C LYS A 154 -0.01 26.72 9.54
N LEU A 155 -0.09 25.61 8.81
CA LEU A 155 0.63 25.41 7.55
C LEU A 155 0.17 26.41 6.48
N GLN A 156 -1.13 26.64 6.35
CA GLN A 156 -1.73 27.64 5.46
C GLN A 156 -1.37 29.08 5.88
N THR A 157 -1.32 29.36 7.18
CA THR A 157 -0.84 30.66 7.71
C THR A 157 0.64 30.89 7.39
N GLU A 158 1.49 29.88 7.45
CA GLU A 158 2.90 30.01 7.05
C GLU A 158 3.09 30.06 5.54
N TRP A 159 2.26 29.35 4.77
CA TRP A 159 2.27 29.36 3.30
C TRP A 159 2.03 30.76 2.74
N THR A 160 0.96 31.43 3.18
CA THR A 160 0.57 32.77 2.71
C THR A 160 1.59 33.87 2.99
N LYS A 161 2.60 33.60 3.84
CA LYS A 161 3.72 34.51 4.10
C LYS A 161 4.93 34.26 3.18
N ARG A 162 4.97 33.13 2.48
CA ARG A 162 6.17 32.63 1.77
C ARG A 162 5.97 32.47 0.27
N TYR A 163 4.79 32.01 -0.15
CA TYR A 163 4.53 31.57 -1.52
C TYR A 163 3.45 32.43 -2.18
N SER A 164 3.58 32.63 -3.50
CA SER A 164 2.68 33.52 -4.25
C SER A 164 1.34 32.87 -4.64
N VAL A 165 1.26 31.55 -4.55
CA VAL A 165 0.18 30.70 -5.05
C VAL A 165 -0.77 30.22 -3.94
N GLU A 166 -1.92 29.64 -4.32
CA GLU A 166 -2.85 29.02 -3.39
C GLU A 166 -2.22 27.85 -2.60
N TYR A 167 -2.74 27.58 -1.40
CA TYR A 167 -2.21 26.57 -0.49
C TYR A 167 -2.38 25.15 -1.04
N ASP A 168 -1.26 24.44 -1.21
CA ASP A 168 -1.23 23.04 -1.63
C ASP A 168 -0.83 22.13 -0.47
N SER A 169 -1.82 21.41 0.08
CA SER A 169 -1.63 20.44 1.16
C SER A 169 -0.63 19.33 0.83
N ARG A 170 -0.44 19.01 -0.46
CA ARG A 170 0.48 17.97 -0.92
C ARG A 170 1.92 18.29 -0.56
N LYS A 171 2.31 19.57 -0.49
CA LYS A 171 3.67 19.99 -0.10
C LYS A 171 4.04 19.47 1.29
N ALA A 172 3.16 19.71 2.27
CA ALA A 172 3.40 19.31 3.66
C ALA A 172 3.43 17.79 3.80
N ALA A 173 2.54 17.08 3.09
CA ALA A 173 2.52 15.63 3.07
C ALA A 173 3.80 15.05 2.45
N PHE A 174 4.14 15.42 1.22
CA PHE A 174 5.31 14.91 0.51
C PHE A 174 6.63 15.22 1.22
N GLU A 175 6.78 16.42 1.81
CA GLU A 175 7.95 16.75 2.63
C GLU A 175 8.06 15.89 3.89
N TYR A 176 6.95 15.64 4.57
CA TYR A 176 6.90 14.74 5.72
C TYR A 176 7.33 13.33 5.29
N SER A 177 6.77 12.80 4.22
CA SER A 177 7.08 11.45 3.72
C SER A 177 8.53 11.30 3.28
N LEU A 178 9.09 12.28 2.56
CA LEU A 178 10.51 12.29 2.19
C LEU A 178 11.43 12.36 3.42
N LYS A 179 11.05 13.12 4.46
CA LYS A 179 11.80 13.15 5.75
C LYS A 179 11.75 11.79 6.45
N MET A 180 10.59 11.13 6.51
CA MET A 180 10.48 9.81 7.11
C MET A 180 11.24 8.75 6.31
N LEU A 181 11.15 8.75 4.98
CA LEU A 181 11.90 7.84 4.11
C LEU A 181 13.41 8.01 4.30
N ASN A 182 13.93 9.24 4.41
CA ASN A 182 15.34 9.51 4.66
C ASN A 182 15.86 8.94 5.99
N ASN A 183 15.02 8.95 7.03
CA ASN A 183 15.40 8.46 8.35
C ASN A 183 15.59 6.93 8.36
N VAL A 184 14.88 6.21 7.48
CA VAL A 184 14.99 4.74 7.33
C VAL A 184 16.02 4.37 6.26
N PHE A 185 15.91 4.98 5.08
CA PHE A 185 16.65 4.62 3.88
C PHE A 185 17.74 5.68 3.61
N LYS A 186 18.99 5.32 3.95
CA LYS A 186 20.17 6.19 3.76
C LYS A 186 20.43 6.61 2.30
N CYS A 187 19.82 5.91 1.35
CA CYS A 187 19.74 6.33 -0.05
C CYS A 187 18.28 6.65 -0.38
N PHE A 188 18.00 7.90 -0.74
CA PHE A 188 16.76 8.24 -1.41
C PHE A 188 16.67 7.51 -2.74
N PRO A 189 15.55 6.85 -3.05
CA PRO A 189 15.19 6.66 -4.44
C PRO A 189 14.81 8.02 -5.02
N GLU A 190 15.71 8.60 -5.82
CA GLU A 190 15.50 9.85 -6.57
C GLU A 190 14.21 9.82 -7.42
N LYS A 191 13.71 8.61 -7.71
CA LYS A 191 12.39 8.33 -8.29
C LYS A 191 11.24 8.99 -7.50
N ILE A 192 11.21 8.91 -6.17
CA ILE A 192 10.08 9.42 -5.37
C ILE A 192 10.13 10.93 -5.20
N GLU A 193 11.33 11.48 -5.01
CA GLU A 193 11.57 12.92 -5.13
C GLU A 193 11.10 13.46 -6.49
N THR A 194 11.48 12.79 -7.59
CA THR A 194 11.05 13.14 -8.95
C THR A 194 9.53 13.03 -9.11
N GLN A 195 8.92 11.97 -8.59
CA GLN A 195 7.48 11.74 -8.61
C GLN A 195 6.71 12.84 -7.88
N TYR A 196 7.08 13.15 -6.64
CA TYR A 196 6.45 14.22 -5.85
C TYR A 196 6.72 15.61 -6.46
N THR A 197 7.91 15.87 -7.00
CA THR A 197 8.19 17.10 -7.76
C THR A 197 7.27 17.23 -8.97
N ASN A 198 7.07 16.15 -9.73
CA ASN A 198 6.14 16.13 -10.87
C ASN A 198 4.68 16.30 -10.42
N TYR A 199 4.30 15.77 -9.25
CA TYR A 199 2.95 15.95 -8.71
C TYR A 199 2.70 17.40 -8.26
N MET A 200 3.65 18.02 -7.54
CA MET A 200 3.59 19.44 -7.18
C MET A 200 3.44 20.34 -8.43
N ASN A 201 4.20 20.04 -9.50
CA ASN A 201 4.17 20.80 -10.75
C ASN A 201 2.99 20.47 -11.69
N ARG A 202 2.16 19.45 -11.41
CA ARG A 202 1.13 18.93 -12.35
C ARG A 202 0.17 19.99 -12.91
N TRP A 203 -0.10 21.05 -12.14
CA TRP A 203 -1.09 22.09 -12.47
C TRP A 203 -0.49 23.40 -12.97
N PHE A 204 0.83 23.46 -13.18
CA PHE A 204 1.54 24.64 -13.65
C PHE A 204 1.99 24.46 -15.10
N GLU A 205 1.77 25.48 -15.95
CA GLU A 205 2.19 25.45 -17.37
C GLU A 205 3.72 25.44 -17.54
N ALA A 206 4.44 25.95 -16.54
CA ALA A 206 5.90 25.89 -16.42
C ALA A 206 6.28 25.27 -15.07
N LYS A 207 7.54 24.83 -14.93
CA LYS A 207 8.03 24.38 -13.61
C LYS A 207 7.96 25.55 -12.63
N HIS A 208 7.35 25.29 -11.48
CA HIS A 208 7.12 26.25 -10.40
C HIS A 208 7.72 25.75 -9.07
N TRP A 209 7.76 24.43 -8.84
CA TRP A 209 8.37 23.82 -7.66
C TRP A 209 9.64 23.03 -8.00
N TYR A 210 10.65 23.10 -7.13
CA TYR A 210 11.77 22.15 -7.08
C TYR A 210 11.97 21.62 -5.66
N PHE A 211 12.59 20.45 -5.52
CA PHE A 211 12.94 19.90 -4.21
C PHE A 211 14.38 20.27 -3.82
N ASP A 212 14.55 20.89 -2.67
CA ASP A 212 15.85 21.21 -2.07
C ASP A 212 16.28 20.08 -1.12
N LYS A 213 17.12 19.17 -1.63
CA LYS A 213 17.70 18.05 -0.85
C LYS A 213 18.40 18.49 0.45
N SER A 214 18.92 19.72 0.51
CA SER A 214 19.64 20.22 1.70
C SER A 214 18.70 20.67 2.81
N LYS A 215 17.54 21.22 2.45
CA LYS A 215 16.49 21.67 3.39
C LYS A 215 15.42 20.61 3.66
N MET A 216 15.33 19.60 2.80
CA MET A 216 14.23 18.63 2.77
C MET A 216 12.86 19.31 2.58
N SER A 217 12.79 20.26 1.66
CA SER A 217 11.59 21.04 1.34
C SER A 217 11.41 21.27 -0.16
N PHE A 218 10.17 21.44 -0.59
CA PHE A 218 9.90 22.07 -1.89
C PHE A 218 10.05 23.57 -1.76
N GLU A 219 10.65 24.20 -2.75
CA GLU A 219 10.77 25.66 -2.84
C GLU A 219 10.21 26.14 -4.19
N GLU A 220 9.67 27.36 -4.17
CA GLU A 220 9.19 28.08 -5.37
C GLU A 220 10.41 28.55 -6.19
N LEU A 221 10.31 28.46 -7.53
CA LEU A 221 11.37 28.81 -8.49
C LEU A 221 11.47 30.32 -8.78
#